data_AF-A0A847C0G9-F1
#
_entry.id   AF-A0A847C0G9-F1
#
_cell.length_a   1.000
_cell.length_b   1.000
_cell.length_c   1.000
_cell.angle_alpha   90.00
_cell.angle_beta   90.00
_cell.angle_gamma   90.00
#
_symmetry.space_group_name_H-M   'P 1'
#
loop_
_entity.id
_entity.type
_entity.pdbx_description
1 polymer ?
#
loop_
_entity_poly.entity_id
_entity_poly.type
_entity_poly.pdbx_seq_one_letter_code
_entity_poly.pdbx_strand_id
1 'polypeptide(L)'
;MKIISAFVLLLFWIAPGFADQTIYCPQAKDEIEKQCKVANEKFRQIDETIARWSSHLDDPNMILYRINRFPNESKANYLERVKSMQSFYYKGLNYPVRGRFTTQEYTYIPLTKEEARNVLGLAFQSRQKVDRQMRYVQENTKTLKTQIRNKISRLNQEHQHYTLFRAQCCGYRWTNDVGYEPKPVPPHSEPNLNEVELLNVPQDK
;
A
#
# COMPACT_ATOMS: atom_id res chain seq x y z
N MET A 1 45.26 26.84 27.88
CA MET A 1 44.02 27.19 27.14
C MET A 1 44.13 26.72 25.69
N LYS A 2 43.69 25.49 25.39
CA LYS A 2 43.64 24.93 24.02
C LYS A 2 42.53 23.88 23.94
N ILE A 3 41.25 24.29 24.05
CA ILE A 3 40.12 23.34 23.92
C ILE A 3 39.00 23.87 23.01
N ILE A 4 39.05 25.12 22.55
CA ILE A 4 37.89 25.72 21.87
C ILE A 4 37.88 25.48 20.34
N SER A 5 38.98 25.03 19.74
CA SER A 5 39.10 25.04 18.26
C SER A 5 38.66 23.75 17.54
N ALA A 6 38.29 22.69 18.26
CA ALA A 6 37.93 21.40 17.64
C ALA A 6 36.41 21.18 17.49
N PHE A 7 35.58 21.92 18.23
CA PHE A 7 34.12 21.71 18.23
C PHE A 7 33.39 22.40 17.06
N VAL A 8 33.99 23.43 16.46
CA VAL A 8 33.36 24.19 15.35
C VAL A 8 33.57 23.50 13.99
N LEU A 9 34.62 22.67 13.84
CA LEU A 9 34.90 21.93 12.61
C LEU A 9 34.11 20.62 12.46
N LEU A 10 33.44 20.15 13.52
CA LEU A 10 32.65 18.91 13.52
C LEU A 10 31.17 19.14 13.17
N LEU A 11 30.71 20.40 13.11
CA LEU A 11 29.33 20.76 12.76
C LEU A 11 29.08 20.90 11.25
N PHE A 12 30.12 20.87 10.41
CA PHE A 12 29.97 20.95 8.95
C PHE A 12 29.82 19.60 8.25
N TRP A 13 29.80 18.49 8.99
CA TRP A 13 29.69 17.12 8.46
C TRP A 13 28.37 16.42 8.83
N ILE A 14 27.33 17.18 9.19
CA ILE A 14 25.99 16.63 9.52
C ILE A 14 24.88 17.26 8.66
N ALA A 15 25.20 17.81 7.50
CA ALA A 15 24.19 17.98 6.46
C ALA A 15 24.25 16.74 5.56
N PRO A 16 23.51 15.65 5.85
CA PRO A 16 23.20 14.72 4.78
C PRO A 16 22.50 15.58 3.74
N GLY A 17 23.08 15.66 2.54
CA GLY A 17 22.54 16.46 1.47
C GLY A 17 21.03 16.22 1.39
N PHE A 18 20.26 17.25 1.72
CA PHE A 18 18.91 17.37 1.23
C PHE A 18 19.09 17.35 -0.27
N ALA A 19 18.92 16.17 -0.88
CA ALA A 19 18.86 16.05 -2.31
C ALA A 19 17.71 16.98 -2.70
N ASP A 20 18.07 18.16 -3.22
CA ASP A 20 17.13 19.13 -3.74
C ASP A 20 16.36 18.36 -4.82
N GLN A 21 15.13 17.94 -4.50
CA GLN A 21 14.27 17.25 -5.45
C GLN A 21 13.74 18.30 -6.41
N THR A 22 14.65 18.94 -7.15
CA THR A 22 14.32 19.95 -8.13
C THR A 22 13.45 19.29 -9.19
N ILE A 23 12.18 19.69 -9.21
CA ILE A 23 11.21 19.21 -10.19
C ILE A 23 11.36 20.06 -11.44
N TYR A 24 11.67 19.42 -12.56
CA TYR A 24 11.71 20.08 -13.86
C TYR A 24 10.34 19.99 -14.53
N CYS A 25 9.70 21.13 -14.75
CA CYS A 25 8.47 21.21 -15.52
C CYS A 25 8.79 21.32 -17.02
N PRO A 26 8.18 20.49 -17.88
CA PRO A 26 8.29 20.66 -19.33
C PRO A 26 7.77 22.04 -19.73
N GLN A 27 8.35 22.63 -20.78
CA GLN A 27 7.91 23.93 -21.28
C GLN A 27 6.82 23.81 -22.38
N ALA A 28 6.80 22.69 -23.10
CA ALA A 28 5.82 22.44 -24.15
C ALA A 28 4.48 21.96 -23.56
N LYS A 29 3.38 22.64 -23.90
CA LYS A 29 2.04 22.36 -23.37
C LYS A 29 1.60 20.90 -23.53
N ASP A 30 1.83 20.32 -24.71
CA ASP A 30 1.45 18.93 -24.99
C ASP A 30 2.26 17.92 -24.16
N GLU A 31 3.51 18.24 -23.86
CA GLU A 31 4.36 17.41 -23.00
C GLU A 31 3.94 17.51 -21.53
N ILE A 32 3.58 18.71 -21.07
CA ILE A 32 3.01 18.93 -19.73
C ILE A 32 1.75 18.07 -19.56
N GLU A 33 0.78 18.15 -20.47
CA GLU A 33 -0.46 17.37 -20.35
C GLU A 33 -0.21 15.86 -20.30
N LYS A 34 0.69 15.34 -21.16
CA LYS A 34 1.05 13.92 -21.18
C LYS A 34 1.71 13.50 -19.86
N GLN A 35 2.69 14.27 -19.39
CA GLN A 35 3.41 13.95 -18.15
C GLN A 35 2.51 14.09 -16.91
N CYS A 36 1.57 15.04 -16.91
CA CYS A 36 0.59 15.17 -15.84
C CYS A 36 -0.37 13.98 -15.77
N LYS A 37 -0.84 13.46 -16.92
CA LYS A 37 -1.63 12.21 -16.97
C LYS A 37 -0.85 11.03 -16.40
N VAL A 38 0.42 10.89 -16.77
CA VAL A 38 1.31 9.84 -16.25
C VAL A 38 1.54 10.01 -14.74
N ALA A 39 1.82 11.22 -14.27
CA ALA A 39 2.07 11.51 -12.86
C ALA A 39 0.85 11.24 -11.99
N ASN A 40 -0.36 11.63 -12.43
CA ASN A 40 -1.61 11.34 -11.73
C ASN A 40 -1.87 9.83 -11.62
N GLU A 41 -1.69 9.10 -12.73
CA GLU A 41 -1.88 7.65 -12.72
C GLU A 41 -0.83 6.94 -11.85
N LYS A 42 0.43 7.38 -11.88
CA LYS A 42 1.48 6.85 -11.02
C LYS A 42 1.23 7.12 -9.55
N PHE A 43 0.82 8.34 -9.21
CA PHE A 43 0.42 8.72 -7.86
C PHE A 43 -0.67 7.77 -7.34
N ARG A 44 -1.76 7.59 -8.10
CA ARG A 44 -2.88 6.69 -7.75
C ARG A 44 -2.41 5.25 -7.57
N GLN A 45 -1.62 4.72 -8.51
CA GLN A 45 -1.09 3.35 -8.45
C GLN A 45 -0.20 3.12 -7.21
N ILE A 46 0.60 4.12 -6.84
CA ILE A 46 1.47 4.06 -5.67
C ILE A 46 0.62 4.03 -4.40
N ASP A 47 -0.34 4.95 -4.26
CA ASP A 47 -1.25 5.01 -3.12
C ASP A 47 -2.00 3.70 -2.90
N GLU A 48 -2.60 3.16 -3.96
CA GLU A 48 -3.30 1.88 -3.90
C GLU A 48 -2.37 0.73 -3.48
N THR A 49 -1.11 0.76 -3.93
CA THR A 49 -0.13 -0.27 -3.58
C THR A 49 0.29 -0.18 -2.12
N ILE A 50 0.52 1.03 -1.61
CA ILE A 50 0.89 1.27 -0.21
C ILE A 50 -0.27 0.90 0.71
N ALA A 51 -1.48 1.38 0.41
CA ALA A 51 -2.69 1.10 1.18
C ALA A 51 -2.94 -0.41 1.29
N ARG A 52 -2.79 -1.15 0.18
CA ARG A 52 -3.01 -2.60 0.12
C ARG A 52 -2.02 -3.41 0.99
N TRP A 53 -0.81 -2.91 1.20
CA TRP A 53 0.23 -3.65 1.91
C TRP A 53 0.45 -3.21 3.35
N SER A 54 0.20 -1.94 3.67
CA SER A 54 0.43 -1.35 5.00
C SER A 54 -0.18 -2.17 6.13
N SER A 55 -1.45 -2.56 6.01
CA SER A 55 -2.19 -3.32 7.02
C SER A 55 -1.67 -4.75 7.24
N HIS A 56 -0.90 -5.32 6.31
CA HIS A 56 -0.43 -6.71 6.37
C HIS A 56 1.02 -6.85 6.81
N LEU A 57 1.81 -5.77 6.69
CA LEU A 57 3.23 -5.83 6.99
C LEU A 57 3.49 -5.98 8.48
N ASP A 58 2.72 -5.28 9.30
CA ASP A 58 2.94 -5.25 10.74
C ASP A 58 2.04 -6.22 11.50
N ASP A 59 1.05 -6.83 10.83
CA ASP A 59 0.25 -7.90 11.40
C ASP A 59 1.09 -9.18 11.58
N PRO A 60 1.34 -9.64 12.83
CA PRO A 60 2.13 -10.84 13.10
C PRO A 60 1.39 -12.14 12.75
N ASN A 61 0.07 -12.09 12.51
CA ASN A 61 -0.75 -13.21 12.08
C ASN A 61 -0.75 -13.39 10.55
N MET A 62 -0.29 -12.41 9.80
CA MET A 62 -0.24 -12.47 8.34
C MET A 62 1.08 -13.06 7.86
N ILE A 63 0.97 -14.11 7.03
CA ILE A 63 2.09 -14.79 6.39
C ILE A 63 1.97 -14.75 4.88
N LEU A 64 3.11 -14.79 4.20
CA LEU A 64 3.19 -14.71 2.74
C LEU A 64 3.25 -16.10 2.16
N TYR A 65 2.12 -16.53 1.59
CA TYR A 65 1.96 -17.83 0.98
C TYR A 65 2.26 -17.77 -0.52
N ARG A 66 3.07 -18.70 -1.01
CA ARG A 66 3.44 -18.79 -2.43
C ARG A 66 2.32 -19.45 -3.24
N ILE A 67 1.83 -18.78 -4.27
CA ILE A 67 0.95 -19.42 -5.26
C ILE A 67 1.82 -20.30 -6.15
N ASN A 68 1.58 -21.61 -6.12
CA ASN A 68 2.29 -22.56 -6.98
C ASN A 68 1.77 -22.50 -8.43
N ARG A 69 2.68 -22.81 -9.36
CA ARG A 69 2.33 -23.08 -10.77
C ARG A 69 1.58 -24.39 -10.88
N PHE A 70 0.65 -24.47 -11.82
CA PHE A 70 0.03 -25.74 -12.17
C PHE A 70 1.00 -26.63 -12.95
N PRO A 71 0.80 -27.96 -12.95
CA PRO A 71 1.55 -28.86 -13.83
C PRO A 71 1.46 -28.38 -15.28
N ASN A 72 2.59 -28.32 -15.98
CA ASN A 72 2.71 -27.90 -17.39
C ASN A 72 2.32 -26.43 -17.69
N GLU A 73 2.08 -25.61 -16.68
CA GLU A 73 1.78 -24.19 -16.87
C GLU A 73 3.04 -23.39 -17.22
N SER A 74 3.05 -22.64 -18.32
CA SER A 74 4.16 -21.76 -18.70
C SER A 74 4.33 -20.60 -17.71
N LYS A 75 5.52 -19.97 -17.66
CA LYS A 75 5.75 -18.80 -16.81
C LYS A 75 4.82 -17.64 -17.16
N ALA A 76 4.58 -17.40 -18.46
CA ALA A 76 3.67 -16.34 -18.91
C ALA A 76 2.24 -16.59 -18.44
N ASN A 77 1.73 -17.82 -18.63
CA ASN A 77 0.38 -18.19 -18.21
C ASN A 77 0.21 -18.10 -16.69
N TYR A 78 1.23 -18.50 -15.94
CA TYR A 78 1.25 -18.34 -14.48
C TYR A 78 1.10 -16.88 -14.07
N LEU A 79 1.93 -16.00 -14.62
CA LEU A 79 1.91 -14.57 -14.28
C LEU A 79 0.58 -13.93 -14.67
N GLU A 80 0.03 -14.27 -15.82
CA GLU A 80 -1.27 -13.75 -16.26
C GLU A 80 -2.42 -14.23 -15.36
N ARG A 81 -2.42 -15.52 -14.99
CA ARG A 81 -3.41 -16.10 -14.08
C ARG A 81 -3.38 -15.42 -12.71
N VAL A 82 -2.20 -15.22 -12.12
CA VAL A 82 -2.10 -14.65 -10.76
C VAL A 82 -2.32 -13.13 -10.74
N LYS A 83 -2.10 -12.43 -11.86
CA LYS A 83 -2.21 -10.96 -11.97
C LYS A 83 -3.62 -10.44 -11.66
N SER A 84 -4.66 -11.11 -12.19
CA SER A 84 -6.06 -10.69 -12.05
C SER A 84 -6.86 -11.51 -11.03
N MET A 85 -6.26 -12.54 -10.43
CA MET A 85 -6.91 -13.46 -9.49
C MET A 85 -7.41 -12.75 -8.23
N GLN A 86 -8.72 -12.54 -8.06
CA GLN A 86 -9.29 -11.91 -6.86
C GLN A 86 -9.39 -12.85 -5.65
N SER A 87 -9.40 -14.15 -5.89
CA SER A 87 -9.47 -15.14 -4.83
C SER A 87 -8.57 -16.35 -5.14
N PHE A 88 -7.91 -16.85 -4.11
CA PHE A 88 -7.05 -18.02 -4.16
C PHE A 88 -7.86 -19.26 -3.82
N TYR A 89 -8.04 -20.13 -4.81
CA TYR A 89 -8.73 -21.40 -4.65
C TYR A 89 -7.75 -22.55 -4.41
N TYR A 90 -8.02 -23.36 -3.39
CA TYR A 90 -7.27 -24.59 -3.13
C TYR A 90 -8.18 -25.69 -2.58
N LYS A 91 -8.40 -26.75 -3.37
CA LYS A 91 -9.15 -27.97 -2.98
C LYS A 91 -10.46 -27.68 -2.23
N GLY A 92 -11.32 -26.83 -2.79
CA GLY A 92 -12.62 -26.48 -2.21
C GLY A 92 -12.60 -25.29 -1.25
N LEU A 93 -11.43 -24.80 -0.84
CA LEU A 93 -11.29 -23.59 -0.03
C LEU A 93 -11.06 -22.37 -0.92
N ASN A 94 -11.68 -21.24 -0.55
CA ASN A 94 -11.56 -19.98 -1.26
C ASN A 94 -11.13 -18.87 -0.31
N TYR A 95 -9.99 -18.25 -0.61
CA TYR A 95 -9.41 -17.18 0.22
C TYR A 95 -9.32 -15.87 -0.56
N PRO A 96 -9.70 -14.72 0.02
CA PRO A 96 -9.60 -13.44 -0.68
C PRO A 96 -8.13 -13.05 -0.90
N VAL A 97 -7.79 -12.59 -2.11
CA VAL A 97 -6.45 -12.06 -2.39
C VAL A 97 -6.38 -10.61 -1.94
N ARG A 98 -5.90 -10.40 -0.71
CA ARG A 98 -5.80 -9.07 -0.09
C ARG A 98 -4.63 -8.25 -0.63
N GLY A 99 -3.61 -8.92 -1.18
CA GLY A 99 -2.40 -8.31 -1.74
C GLY A 99 -1.63 -9.29 -2.61
N ARG A 100 -0.73 -8.79 -3.48
CA ARG A 100 0.13 -9.62 -4.33
C ARG A 100 1.54 -9.06 -4.35
N PHE A 101 2.52 -9.92 -4.07
CA PHE A 101 3.93 -9.59 -4.14
C PHE A 101 4.58 -10.57 -5.10
N THR A 102 5.00 -10.08 -6.26
CA THR A 102 5.58 -10.90 -7.32
C THR A 102 7.08 -10.65 -7.40
N THR A 103 7.85 -11.73 -7.26
CA THR A 103 9.28 -11.77 -7.61
C THR A 103 9.43 -12.22 -9.06
N GLN A 104 10.66 -12.32 -9.57
CA GLN A 104 10.90 -12.78 -10.94
C GLN A 104 10.33 -14.18 -11.26
N GLU A 105 10.13 -15.01 -10.25
CA GLU A 105 9.69 -16.41 -10.41
C GLU A 105 8.33 -16.73 -9.78
N TYR A 106 7.97 -16.07 -8.69
CA TYR A 106 6.83 -16.47 -7.88
C TYR A 106 6.00 -15.28 -7.42
N THR A 107 4.70 -15.51 -7.26
CA THR A 107 3.75 -14.58 -6.64
C THR A 107 3.35 -15.09 -5.27
N TYR A 108 3.38 -14.18 -4.31
CA TYR A 108 3.03 -14.39 -2.91
C TYR A 108 1.79 -13.59 -2.58
N ILE A 109 0.91 -14.20 -1.77
CA ILE A 109 -0.31 -13.58 -1.25
C ILE A 109 -0.31 -13.63 0.27
N PRO A 110 -0.86 -12.61 0.95
CA PRO A 110 -1.00 -12.61 2.38
C PRO A 110 -2.20 -13.47 2.80
N LEU A 111 -1.93 -14.49 3.61
CA LEU A 111 -2.92 -15.34 4.29
C LEU A 111 -2.71 -15.23 5.80
N THR A 112 -3.76 -15.45 6.58
CA THR A 112 -3.57 -15.64 8.03
C THR A 112 -2.82 -16.96 8.29
N LYS A 113 -2.20 -17.09 9.47
CA LYS A 113 -1.57 -18.35 9.89
C LYS A 113 -2.53 -19.53 9.85
N GLU A 114 -3.81 -19.30 10.17
CA GLU A 114 -4.86 -20.31 10.14
C GLU A 114 -5.20 -20.72 8.70
N GLU A 115 -5.46 -19.75 7.83
CA GLU A 115 -5.74 -19.99 6.40
C GLU A 115 -4.61 -20.79 5.74
N ALA A 116 -3.36 -20.41 5.99
CA ALA A 116 -2.20 -21.13 5.46
C ALA A 116 -2.06 -22.54 6.06
N ARG A 117 -2.34 -22.71 7.36
CA ARG A 117 -2.35 -24.03 8.00
C ARG A 117 -3.43 -24.93 7.39
N ASN A 118 -4.61 -24.39 7.08
CA ASN A 118 -5.70 -25.12 6.43
C ASN A 118 -5.31 -25.56 5.01
N VAL A 119 -4.72 -24.66 4.21
CA VAL A 119 -4.18 -24.99 2.88
C VAL A 119 -3.14 -26.10 2.97
N LEU A 120 -2.18 -26.00 3.89
CA LEU A 120 -1.13 -26.99 4.06
C LEU A 120 -1.66 -28.32 4.62
N GLY A 121 -2.68 -28.28 5.49
CA GLY A 121 -3.37 -29.48 5.98
C GLY A 121 -4.07 -30.26 4.87
N LEU A 122 -4.62 -29.58 3.87
CA LEU A 122 -5.17 -30.22 2.66
C LEU A 122 -4.08 -30.70 1.68
N ALA A 123 -2.89 -30.10 1.74
CA ALA A 123 -1.76 -30.46 0.89
C ALA A 123 -0.98 -31.68 1.42
N PHE A 124 -0.89 -31.83 2.75
CA PHE A 124 -0.06 -32.84 3.41
C PHE A 124 -0.87 -33.69 4.39
N GLN A 125 -0.74 -35.01 4.28
CA GLN A 125 -1.43 -35.98 5.15
C GLN A 125 -0.88 -36.05 6.58
N SER A 126 0.33 -35.53 6.83
CA SER A 126 1.00 -35.64 8.13
C SER A 126 1.09 -34.29 8.83
N ARG A 127 0.64 -34.22 10.08
CA ARG A 127 0.76 -33.04 10.95
C ARG A 127 2.19 -32.54 11.07
N GLN A 128 3.16 -33.45 11.21
CA GLN A 128 4.57 -33.09 11.30
C GLN A 128 5.08 -32.39 10.02
N LYS A 129 4.61 -32.82 8.84
CA LYS A 129 4.93 -32.14 7.57
C LYS A 129 4.27 -30.76 7.50
N VAL A 130 3.01 -30.62 7.92
CA VAL A 130 2.33 -29.32 7.99
C VAL A 130 3.09 -28.35 8.88
N ASP A 131 3.47 -28.76 10.10
CA ASP A 131 4.19 -27.89 11.03
C ASP A 131 5.60 -27.52 10.53
N ARG A 132 6.26 -28.41 9.77
CA ARG A 132 7.54 -28.09 9.11
C ARG A 132 7.36 -27.05 8.01
N GLN A 133 6.32 -27.21 7.18
CA GLN A 133 6.03 -26.28 6.09
C GLN A 133 5.56 -24.91 6.62
N MET A 134 4.76 -24.90 7.69
CA MET A 134 4.38 -23.66 8.37
C MET A 134 5.59 -22.88 8.87
N ARG A 135 6.57 -23.54 9.49
CA ARG A 135 7.82 -22.89 9.92
C ARG A 135 8.58 -22.29 8.75
N TYR A 136 8.74 -23.05 7.66
CA TYR A 136 9.39 -22.57 6.44
C TYR A 136 8.68 -21.34 5.85
N VAL A 137 7.35 -21.35 5.77
CA VAL A 137 6.57 -20.19 5.28
C VAL A 137 6.74 -18.98 6.19
N GLN A 138 6.77 -19.18 7.52
CA GLN A 138 6.97 -18.10 8.48
C GLN A 138 8.37 -17.48 8.38
N GLU A 139 9.42 -18.29 8.22
CA GLU A 139 10.78 -17.81 8.03
C GLU A 139 10.91 -17.00 6.73
N ASN A 140 10.39 -17.52 5.62
CA ASN A 140 10.37 -16.81 4.35
C ASN A 140 9.55 -15.51 4.43
N THR A 141 8.44 -15.51 5.19
CA THR A 141 7.61 -14.33 5.39
C THR A 141 8.43 -13.19 5.98
N LYS A 142 9.35 -13.44 6.92
CA LYS A 142 10.19 -12.38 7.51
C LYS A 142 11.03 -11.69 6.44
N THR A 143 11.70 -12.48 5.59
CA THR A 143 12.53 -11.97 4.48
C THR A 143 11.68 -11.21 3.47
N LEU A 144 10.55 -11.77 3.06
CA LEU A 144 9.65 -11.15 2.09
C LEU A 144 9.03 -9.85 2.63
N LYS A 145 8.62 -9.80 3.90
CA LYS A 145 8.12 -8.57 4.54
C LYS A 145 9.19 -7.47 4.52
N THR A 146 10.46 -7.79 4.77
CA THR A 146 11.56 -6.83 4.62
C THR A 146 11.69 -6.32 3.18
N GLN A 147 11.60 -7.21 2.18
CA GLN A 147 11.63 -6.79 0.77
C GLN A 147 10.44 -5.90 0.41
N ILE A 148 9.25 -6.21 0.90
CA ILE A 148 8.05 -5.39 0.69
C ILE A 148 8.21 -4.02 1.38
N ARG A 149 8.73 -3.96 2.60
CA ARG A 149 9.03 -2.67 3.28
C ARG A 149 10.01 -1.83 2.47
N ASN A 150 11.07 -2.44 1.95
CA ASN A 150 12.04 -1.74 1.10
C ASN A 150 11.42 -1.24 -0.21
N LYS A 151 10.46 -1.99 -0.76
CA LYS A 151 9.68 -1.56 -1.92
C LYS A 151 8.75 -0.40 -1.57
N ILE A 152 8.03 -0.46 -0.45
CA ILE A 152 7.15 0.62 0.01
C ILE A 152 7.95 1.89 0.30
N SER A 153 9.12 1.78 0.93
CA SER A 153 9.99 2.93 1.17
C SER A 153 10.38 3.64 -0.14
N ARG A 154 10.73 2.89 -1.19
CA ARG A 154 10.98 3.44 -2.52
C ARG A 154 9.72 4.06 -3.13
N LEU A 155 8.58 3.40 -3.03
CA LEU A 155 7.31 3.93 -3.51
C LEU A 155 6.92 5.22 -2.78
N ASN A 156 7.21 5.37 -1.49
CA ASN A 156 6.97 6.61 -0.75
C ASN A 156 7.85 7.76 -1.27
N GLN A 157 9.10 7.48 -1.64
CA GLN A 157 9.99 8.47 -2.27
C GLN A 157 9.46 8.87 -3.66
N GLU A 158 9.03 7.90 -4.47
CA GLU A 158 8.39 8.15 -5.78
C GLU A 158 7.08 8.94 -5.62
N HIS A 159 6.27 8.60 -4.60
CA HIS A 159 5.03 9.29 -4.27
C HIS A 159 5.28 10.77 -3.97
N GLN A 160 6.30 11.07 -3.16
CA GLN A 160 6.70 12.44 -2.88
C GLN A 160 7.12 13.19 -4.15
N HIS A 161 7.92 12.55 -5.01
CA HIS A 161 8.31 13.14 -6.30
C HIS A 161 7.08 13.48 -7.17
N TYR A 162 6.14 12.55 -7.35
CA TYR A 162 4.93 12.80 -8.12
C TYR A 162 4.00 13.82 -7.47
N THR A 163 3.95 13.88 -6.13
CA THR A 163 3.21 14.93 -5.40
C THR A 163 3.75 16.31 -5.76
N LEU A 164 5.07 16.49 -5.71
CA LEU A 164 5.73 17.76 -6.04
C LEU A 164 5.57 18.10 -7.52
N PHE A 165 5.73 17.13 -8.43
CA PHE A 165 5.52 17.33 -9.87
C PHE A 165 4.09 17.78 -10.18
N ARG A 166 3.08 17.11 -9.60
CA ARG A 166 1.68 17.51 -9.77
C ARG A 166 1.44 18.93 -9.27
N ALA A 167 2.00 19.28 -8.11
CA ALA A 167 1.83 20.60 -7.52
C ALA A 167 2.49 21.72 -8.32
N GLN A 168 3.71 21.51 -8.81
CA GLN A 168 4.50 22.53 -9.48
C GLN A 168 4.20 22.63 -10.99
N CYS A 169 3.93 21.52 -11.66
CA CYS A 169 3.82 21.46 -13.13
C CYS A 169 2.40 21.24 -13.64
N CYS A 170 1.52 20.62 -12.85
CA CYS A 170 0.17 20.25 -13.29
C CYS A 170 -0.94 21.12 -12.69
N GLY A 171 -0.59 22.12 -11.88
CA GLY A 171 -1.56 22.99 -11.21
C GLY A 171 -2.36 22.31 -10.10
N TYR A 172 -1.92 21.13 -9.61
CA TYR A 172 -2.57 20.47 -8.48
C TYR A 172 -2.36 21.27 -7.20
N ARG A 173 -3.44 21.60 -6.48
CA ARG A 173 -3.36 22.23 -5.16
C ARG A 173 -3.79 21.22 -4.11
N TRP A 174 -2.86 20.81 -3.26
CA TRP A 174 -3.06 19.88 -2.14
C TRP A 174 -4.12 20.34 -1.12
N THR A 175 -4.58 21.60 -1.19
CA THR A 175 -5.65 22.15 -0.34
C THR A 175 -7.06 21.79 -0.80
N ASN A 176 -7.25 21.26 -2.02
CA ASN A 176 -8.59 21.04 -2.59
C ASN A 176 -9.04 19.57 -2.62
N ASP A 177 -8.12 18.60 -2.52
CA ASP A 177 -8.44 17.17 -2.73
C ASP A 177 -8.33 16.30 -1.46
N VAL A 178 -8.17 16.91 -0.28
CA VAL A 178 -8.42 16.24 1.02
C VAL A 178 -9.86 16.48 1.49
N GLY A 179 -10.81 15.74 0.91
CA GLY A 179 -12.00 15.30 1.65
C GLY A 179 -13.19 16.26 1.79
N TYR A 180 -13.66 16.89 0.71
CA TYR A 180 -15.07 17.29 0.61
C TYR A 180 -15.54 17.13 -0.85
N GLU A 181 -16.09 15.96 -1.18
CA GLU A 181 -17.20 15.98 -2.15
C GLU A 181 -18.31 16.80 -1.50
N PRO A 182 -18.76 17.92 -2.08
CA PRO A 182 -19.95 18.59 -1.59
C PRO A 182 -21.09 17.59 -1.74
N LYS A 183 -21.60 17.08 -0.61
CA LYS A 183 -22.84 16.32 -0.58
C LYS A 183 -23.88 17.10 -1.40
N PRO A 184 -24.66 16.46 -2.29
CA PRO A 184 -25.73 17.15 -2.98
C PRO A 184 -26.63 17.80 -1.93
N VAL A 185 -26.75 19.12 -2.00
CA VAL A 185 -27.62 19.90 -1.13
C VAL A 185 -29.03 19.36 -1.34
N PRO A 186 -29.70 18.79 -0.32
CA PRO A 186 -31.10 18.42 -0.48
C PRO A 186 -31.89 19.68 -0.85
N PRO A 187 -32.86 19.58 -1.78
CA PRO A 187 -33.62 20.74 -2.21
C PRO A 187 -34.24 21.43 -1.00
N HIS A 188 -34.10 22.76 -0.95
CA HIS A 188 -34.70 23.61 0.07
C HIS A 188 -36.17 23.21 0.31
N SER A 189 -36.44 22.53 1.41
CA SER A 189 -37.75 22.59 2.04
C SER A 189 -37.76 23.86 2.89
N GLU A 190 -38.58 24.82 2.48
CA GLU A 190 -38.88 26.01 3.25
C GLU A 190 -39.25 25.64 4.70
N PRO A 191 -38.76 26.35 5.71
CA PRO A 191 -39.13 26.07 7.09
C PRO A 191 -40.60 26.46 7.29
N ASN A 192 -41.47 25.46 7.48
CA ASN A 192 -42.81 25.67 7.98
C ASN A 192 -42.70 26.09 9.45
N LEU A 193 -42.97 27.37 9.69
CA LEU A 193 -42.81 28.06 10.96
C LEU A 193 -43.97 27.72 11.90
N ASN A 194 -44.21 26.44 12.20
CA ASN A 194 -45.25 26.01 13.14
C ASN A 194 -44.94 24.61 13.70
N GLU A 195 -43.88 24.46 14.50
CA GLU A 195 -43.84 23.41 15.53
C GLU A 195 -42.79 23.79 16.59
N VAL A 196 -43.20 24.69 17.48
CA VAL A 196 -42.58 24.82 18.79
C VAL A 196 -43.23 23.75 19.65
N GLU A 197 -42.55 22.65 19.90
CA GLU A 197 -42.86 21.83 21.07
C GLU A 197 -41.58 21.37 21.78
N LEU A 198 -41.50 21.82 23.03
CA LEU A 198 -40.53 21.49 24.05
C LEU A 198 -40.58 19.99 24.37
N LEU A 199 -39.42 19.36 24.63
CA LEU A 199 -39.27 18.42 25.76
C LEU A 199 -37.80 18.07 26.03
N ASN A 200 -37.29 18.69 27.11
CA ASN A 200 -36.45 18.18 28.20
C ASN A 200 -35.28 17.21 27.90
N VAL A 201 -34.03 17.67 28.07
CA VAL A 201 -33.18 17.59 29.30
C VAL A 201 -32.61 16.18 29.56
N PRO A 202 -31.27 16.03 29.63
CA PRO A 202 -30.61 14.76 29.92
C PRO A 202 -30.63 14.45 31.43
N GLN A 203 -30.77 13.18 31.79
CA GLN A 203 -30.48 12.67 33.14
C GLN A 203 -29.32 11.69 33.05
N ASP A 204 -28.18 12.11 33.60
CA ASP A 204 -27.11 11.22 34.04
C ASP A 204 -27.53 10.45 35.29
N LYS A 205 -27.44 9.12 35.26
CA LYS A 205 -26.88 8.23 36.30
C LYS A 205 -26.97 6.76 35.89
#